data_AF-A0A936B3L2-F1
#
_entry.id   AF-A0A936B3L2-F1
#
_cell.length_a   1.000
_cell.length_b   1.000
_cell.length_c   1.000
_cell.angle_alpha   90.00
_cell.angle_beta   90.00
_cell.angle_gamma   90.00
#
_symmetry.space_group_name_H-M   'P 1'
#
loop_
_entity.id
_entity.type
_entity.pdbx_description
1 polymer ?
#
loop_
_entity_poly.entity_id
_entity_poly.type
_entity_poly.pdbx_seq_one_letter_code
_entity_poly.pdbx_strand_id
1 'polypeptide(L)' 'MKEVEKKTLTALIARSADFYGPHNKSSALNMMVVDNFMKGKKAQAFGNIHKIHTYTFTPDAAKATAILGNTNDA' A
#
# COMPACT_ATOMS: atom_id res chain seq x y z
N MET A 1 8.47 -3.21 -20.24
CA MET A 1 7.40 -3.74 -21.11
C MET A 1 7.92 -4.50 -22.34
N LYS A 2 9.17 -4.32 -22.79
CA LYS A 2 9.73 -5.06 -23.95
C LYS A 2 9.49 -6.59 -23.95
N GLU A 3 9.63 -7.28 -22.83
CA GLU A 3 9.38 -8.73 -22.76
C GLU A 3 7.89 -9.10 -22.74
N VAL A 4 7.05 -8.21 -22.21
CA VAL A 4 5.58 -8.31 -22.31
C VAL A 4 5.15 -8.11 -23.77
N GLU A 5 5.75 -7.13 -24.47
CA GLU A 5 5.52 -6.87 -25.91
C GLU A 5 5.96 -8.05 -26.77
N LYS A 6 7.07 -8.71 -26.43
CA LYS A 6 7.54 -9.95 -27.06
C LYS A 6 6.75 -11.20 -26.67
N LYS A 7 5.78 -11.09 -25.76
CA LYS A 7 4.97 -12.20 -25.21
C LYS A 7 5.79 -13.30 -24.53
N THR A 8 7.00 -12.99 -24.06
CA THR A 8 7.86 -13.90 -23.30
C THR A 8 7.60 -13.82 -21.79
N LEU A 9 6.85 -12.81 -21.35
CA LEU A 9 6.46 -12.59 -19.96
C LEU A 9 5.00 -12.14 -19.87
N THR A 10 4.18 -12.89 -19.13
CA THR A 10 2.86 -12.42 -18.69
C THR A 10 3.05 -11.51 -17.49
N ALA A 11 2.47 -10.31 -17.52
CA ALA A 11 2.60 -9.34 -16.44
C ALA A 11 1.33 -8.48 -16.31
N LEU A 12 1.08 -7.99 -15.10
CA LEU A 12 0.04 -7.03 -14.77
C LEU A 12 0.61 -5.93 -13.87
N ILE A 13 -0.10 -4.81 -13.75
CA ILE A 13 0.27 -3.70 -12.85
C ILE A 13 -0.75 -3.62 -11.72
N ALA A 14 -0.38 -4.14 -10.54
CA ALA A 14 -1.16 -3.93 -9.33
C ALA A 14 -0.86 -2.52 -8.77
N ARG A 15 -1.90 -1.70 -8.58
CA ARG A 15 -1.79 -0.35 -8.01
C ARG A 15 -2.48 -0.30 -6.64
N SER A 16 -1.83 0.33 -5.68
CA SER A 16 -2.35 0.56 -4.33
C SER A 16 -2.08 2.00 -3.90
N ALA A 17 -2.82 2.46 -2.88
CA ALA A 17 -2.48 3.67 -2.14
C ALA A 17 -1.35 3.38 -1.12
N ASP A 18 -0.96 4.39 -0.34
CA ASP A 18 0.09 4.29 0.68
C ASP A 18 -0.17 3.15 1.68
N PHE A 19 0.84 2.32 1.91
CA PHE A 19 0.69 1.14 2.76
C PHE A 19 0.70 1.49 4.26
N TYR A 20 -0.13 0.78 5.02
CA TYR A 20 -0.08 0.73 6.48
C TYR A 20 -0.37 -0.68 7.01
N GLY A 21 -0.14 -0.92 8.30
CA GLY A 21 -0.42 -2.20 8.95
C GLY A 21 0.75 -2.77 9.76
N PRO A 22 0.60 -4.01 10.26
CA PRO A 22 1.60 -4.65 11.12
C PRO A 22 2.93 -4.84 10.38
N HIS A 23 4.03 -4.73 11.11
CA HIS A 23 5.41 -4.90 10.62
C HIS A 23 5.86 -3.93 9.51
N ASN A 24 5.02 -2.98 9.09
CA ASN A 24 5.41 -1.92 8.14
C ASN A 24 6.07 -0.75 8.88
N LYS A 25 7.41 -0.76 8.91
CA LYS A 25 8.25 0.27 9.57
C LYS A 25 8.38 1.57 8.78
N SER A 26 7.98 1.58 7.51
CA SER A 26 8.16 2.72 6.60
C SER A 26 6.85 3.42 6.23
N SER A 27 5.74 3.02 6.85
CA SER A 27 4.44 3.67 6.64
C SER A 27 4.42 5.06 7.27
N ALA A 28 4.21 6.10 6.45
CA ALA A 28 4.06 7.47 6.93
C ALA A 28 2.89 7.60 7.92
N LEU A 29 1.78 6.89 7.67
CA LEU A 29 0.63 6.85 8.59
C LEU A 29 1.02 6.25 9.95
N ASN A 30 1.75 5.13 9.95
CA ASN A 30 2.20 4.53 11.21
C ASN A 30 3.11 5.49 11.97
N MET A 31 4.15 6.01 11.32
CA MET A 31 5.18 6.84 11.98
C MET A 31 4.61 8.15 12.53
N MET A 32 3.73 8.82 11.76
CA MET A 32 3.26 10.17 12.12
C MET A 32 2.02 10.15 13.01
N VAL A 33 1.20 9.10 12.94
CA VAL A 33 -0.09 9.02 13.66
C VAL A 33 -0.07 7.90 14.69
N VAL A 34 0.01 6.63 14.25
CA VAL A 34 -0.18 5.45 15.13
C VAL A 34 0.91 5.39 16.21
N ASP A 35 2.17 5.47 15.82
CA ASP A 35 3.31 5.38 16.74
C ASP A 35 3.35 6.55 17.72
N ASN A 36 2.89 7.73 17.30
CA ASN A 36 2.77 8.90 18.18
C ASN A 36 1.67 8.68 19.21
N PHE A 37 0.49 8.21 18.80
CA PHE A 37 -0.59 7.90 19.74
C PHE A 37 -0.21 6.80 20.74
N MET A 38 0.49 5.75 20.29
CA MET A 38 1.00 4.69 21.18
C MET A 38 1.99 5.22 22.23
N LYS A 39 2.65 6.34 21.95
CA LYS A 39 3.57 7.04 22.87
C LYS A 39 2.90 8.16 23.68
N GLY A 40 1.57 8.29 23.62
CA GLY A 40 0.82 9.38 24.26
C GLY A 40 1.06 10.76 23.63
N LYS A 41 1.62 10.82 22.43
CA LYS A 41 1.87 12.06 21.68
C LYS A 41 0.71 12.35 20.73
N LYS A 42 0.57 13.62 20.33
CA LYS A 42 -0.39 14.02 19.30
C LYS A 42 0.03 13.50 17.93
N ALA A 43 -0.95 13.23 17.07
CA ALA A 43 -0.70 12.94 15.67
C ALA A 43 -0.02 14.13 14.99
N GLN A 44 0.84 13.81 14.03
CA GLN A 44 1.39 14.76 13.08
C GLN A 44 0.73 14.49 11.73
N ALA A 45 0.24 15.54 11.09
CA ALA A 45 -0.33 15.43 9.77
C ALA A 45 0.64 16.01 8.73
N PHE A 46 0.87 15.25 7.66
CA PHE A 46 1.62 15.72 6.51
C PHE A 46 0.65 16.07 5.38
N GLY A 47 0.65 17.33 4.96
CA GLY A 47 -0.29 17.84 3.95
C GLY A 47 -1.58 18.42 4.54
N ASN A 48 -2.62 18.51 3.70
CA ASN A 48 -3.89 19.15 4.06
C ASN A 48 -4.85 18.15 4.75
N ILE A 49 -5.10 18.37 6.05
CA ILE A 49 -5.99 17.52 6.88
C ILE A 49 -7.47 17.54 6.47
N HIS A 50 -7.88 18.49 5.63
CA HIS A 50 -9.25 18.60 5.14
C HIS A 50 -9.46 17.92 3.78
N LYS A 51 -8.47 17.17 3.29
CA LYS A 51 -8.57 16.35 2.08
C LYS A 51 -8.60 14.87 2.44
N ILE A 52 -9.35 14.10 1.64
CA ILE A 52 -9.38 12.65 1.77
C ILE A 52 -8.06 12.10 1.25
N HIS A 53 -7.38 11.32 2.08
CA HIS A 53 -6.22 10.51 1.69
C HIS A 53 -6.55 9.04 1.90
N THR A 54 -6.18 8.20 0.94
CA THR A 54 -6.47 6.76 0.99
C THR A 54 -5.23 5.99 1.41
N TYR A 55 -5.43 4.93 2.18
CA TYR A 55 -4.36 4.04 2.63
C TYR A 55 -4.75 2.59 2.36
N THR A 56 -3.76 1.75 2.10
CA THR A 56 -3.96 0.32 1.81
C THR A 56 -3.45 -0.52 2.97
N PHE A 57 -4.31 -1.34 3.56
CA PHE A 57 -3.91 -2.28 4.60
C PHE A 57 -3.05 -3.40 3.98
N THR A 58 -1.84 -3.58 4.51
CA THR A 58 -0.82 -4.41 3.86
C THR A 58 -1.23 -5.89 3.75
N PRO A 59 -1.88 -6.53 4.76
CA PRO A 59 -2.41 -7.89 4.60
C PRO A 59 -3.44 -8.03 3.48
N ASP A 60 -4.32 -7.04 3.28
CA ASP A 60 -5.29 -7.06 2.19
C ASP A 60 -4.60 -6.88 0.83
N ALA A 61 -3.62 -5.97 0.74
CA ALA A 61 -2.80 -5.79 -0.45
C ALA A 61 -2.05 -7.08 -0.83
N ALA A 62 -1.49 -7.78 0.15
CA ALA A 62 -0.80 -9.05 -0.06
C ALA A 62 -1.75 -10.11 -0.61
N LYS A 63 -2.94 -10.26 0.01
CA LYS A 63 -3.97 -11.18 -0.46
C LYS A 63 -4.44 -10.85 -1.88
N ALA A 64 -4.74 -9.58 -2.16
CA ALA A 64 -5.18 -9.13 -3.47
C ALA A 64 -4.10 -9.35 -4.54
N THR A 65 -2.84 -9.05 -4.24
CA THR A 65 -1.71 -9.27 -5.16
C THR A 65 -1.53 -10.76 -5.47
N ALA A 66 -1.68 -11.63 -4.48
CA ALA A 66 -1.63 -13.07 -4.69
C ALA A 66 -2.79 -13.56 -5.58
N ILE A 67 -4.00 -13.03 -5.39
CA ILE A 67 -5.15 -13.36 -6.25
C ILE A 67 -4.88 -12.91 -7.69
N LEU A 68 -4.44 -11.67 -7.90
CA LEU A 68 -4.10 -11.14 -9.23
C LEU A 68 -3.06 -12.03 -9.92
N GLY A 69 -1.98 -12.39 -9.24
CA GLY A 69 -0.91 -13.23 -9.81
C GLY A 69 -1.32 -14.67 -10.13
N ASN A 70 -2.44 -15.15 -9.59
CA ASN A 70 -2.97 -16.50 -9.83
C ASN A 70 -4.26 -16.51 -10.68
N THR A 71 -4.66 -15.37 -11.24
CA THR A 71 -5.86 -15.23 -12.05
C THR A 71 -5.46 -14.88 -13.48
N ASN A 72 -5.70 -15.81 -14.42
CA ASN A 72 -5.17 -15.69 -15.79
C ASN A 72 -5.73 -14.50 -16.57
N ASP A 73 -6.93 -14.03 -16.25
CA ASP A 73 -7.65 -12.92 -16.88
C ASP A 73 -7.62 -11.61 -16.06
N ALA A 74 -6.83 -11.57 -14.99
CA ALA A 74 -6.64 -10.37 -14.16
C ALA A 74 -5.81 -9.27 -14.83
#